data_AF-A0A1C6CVS8-F1
#
_entry.id   AF-A0A1C6CVS8-F1
#
_cell.length_a   1.000
_cell.length_b   1.000
_cell.length_c   1.000
_cell.angle_alpha   90.00
_cell.angle_beta   90.00
_cell.angle_gamma   90.00
#
_symmetry.space_group_name_H-M   'P 1'
#
loop_
_entity.id
_entity.type
_entity.pdbx_description
1 polymer ?
#
loop_
_entity_poly.entity_id
_entity_poly.type
_entity_poly.pdbx_seq_one_letter_code
_entity_poly.pdbx_strand_id
1 'polypeptide(L)'
;MSFSMLFCIVFTMGAVFFDCKWEKVPNLWIIAGLQISMAEHLSGEVIQGLGSAVIRFWGGIFLVLFLFFPLFLGKMIGTGDIKVLAVLGSVLGPRKILFCIVTAFLLGAVESLFLLFFRCDWRQRFLYFFQYLQRAYVERSLPPYLVPGKRPENIHFTIPILGSVLLLYLGG
;
A
#
# COMPACT_ATOMS: atom_id res chain seq x y z
N MET A 1 17.22 -12.91 11.30
CA MET A 1 16.38 -12.03 10.47
C MET A 1 17.28 -11.04 9.76
N SER A 2 17.11 -10.82 8.47
CA SER A 2 17.85 -9.74 7.78
C SER A 2 17.39 -8.38 8.28
N PHE A 3 18.27 -7.37 8.24
CA PHE A 3 17.93 -6.01 8.65
C PHE A 3 16.69 -5.47 7.92
N SER A 4 16.59 -5.68 6.60
CA SER A 4 15.45 -5.31 5.77
C SER A 4 14.13 -5.95 6.24
N MET A 5 14.15 -7.18 6.74
CA MET A 5 12.96 -7.86 7.25
C MET A 5 12.44 -7.17 8.51
N LEU A 6 13.32 -6.93 9.49
CA LEU A 6 12.96 -6.23 10.72
C LEU A 6 12.47 -4.82 10.41
N PHE A 7 13.17 -4.11 9.53
CA PHE A 7 12.80 -2.77 9.10
C PHE A 7 11.41 -2.73 8.47
N CYS A 8 11.12 -3.60 7.50
CA CYS A 8 9.80 -3.65 6.87
C CYS A 8 8.68 -3.88 7.89
N ILE A 9 8.86 -4.81 8.82
CA ILE A 9 7.85 -5.14 9.85
C ILE A 9 7.64 -3.96 10.81
N VAL A 10 8.72 -3.37 11.33
CA VAL A 10 8.62 -2.21 12.24
C VAL A 10 8.01 -1.00 11.53
N PHE A 11 8.41 -0.75 10.29
CA PHE A 11 7.90 0.35 9.48
C PHE A 11 6.40 0.22 9.20
N THR A 12 5.93 -0.96 8.80
CA THR A 12 4.50 -1.20 8.55
C THR A 12 3.67 -1.21 9.82
N MET A 13 4.16 -1.78 10.92
CA MET A 13 3.48 -1.66 12.21
C MET A 13 3.32 -0.20 12.63
N GLY A 14 4.35 0.63 12.45
CA GLY A 14 4.25 2.07 12.68
C GLY A 14 3.22 2.73 11.75
N ALA A 15 3.22 2.38 10.46
CA ALA A 15 2.25 2.92 9.50
C ALA A 15 0.79 2.56 9.88
N VAL A 16 0.53 1.32 10.29
CA VAL A 16 -0.78 0.88 10.81
C VAL A 16 -1.18 1.68 12.04
N PHE A 17 -0.25 1.90 12.97
CA PHE A 17 -0.52 2.72 14.16
C PHE A 17 -0.90 4.16 13.80
N PHE A 18 -0.16 4.79 12.88
CA PHE A 18 -0.46 6.14 12.42
C PHE A 18 -1.81 6.21 11.69
N ASP A 19 -2.10 5.22 10.85
CA ASP A 19 -3.33 5.15 10.08
C ASP A 19 -4.56 4.91 10.99
N CYS A 20 -4.49 3.99 11.95
CA CYS A 20 -5.59 3.77 12.89
C CYS A 20 -5.83 4.96 13.83
N LYS A 21 -4.78 5.68 14.23
CA LYS A 21 -4.90 6.77 15.21
C LYS A 21 -5.26 8.12 14.58
N TRP A 22 -4.70 8.43 13.41
CA TRP A 22 -4.81 9.74 12.77
C TRP A 22 -5.33 9.69 11.32
N GLU A 23 -5.70 8.52 10.80
CA GLU A 23 -6.16 8.28 9.41
C GLU A 23 -5.15 8.79 8.35
N LYS A 24 -3.91 9.02 8.78
CA LYS A 24 -2.86 9.67 7.99
C LYS A 24 -1.50 9.17 8.46
N VAL A 25 -0.72 8.67 7.50
CA VAL A 25 0.70 8.39 7.71
C VAL A 25 1.49 9.69 7.52
N PRO A 26 2.25 10.16 8.53
CA PRO A 26 2.98 11.42 8.44
C PRO A 26 4.10 11.33 7.40
N ASN A 27 4.27 12.39 6.61
CA ASN A 27 5.31 12.44 5.56
C ASN A 27 6.72 12.25 6.14
N LEU A 28 6.96 12.68 7.38
CA LEU A 28 8.24 12.49 8.06
C LEU A 28 8.58 10.99 8.23
N TRP A 29 7.58 10.15 8.53
CA TRP A 29 7.76 8.70 8.63
C TRP A 29 8.15 8.09 7.29
N ILE A 30 7.50 8.54 6.21
CA ILE A 30 7.80 8.11 4.84
C ILE A 30 9.24 8.50 4.44
N ILE A 31 9.64 9.75 4.69
CA ILE A 31 10.99 10.24 4.37
C ILE A 31 12.04 9.48 5.17
N ALA A 32 11.83 9.29 6.47
CA ALA A 32 12.74 8.51 7.31
C ALA A 32 12.89 7.08 6.78
N GLY A 33 11.80 6.45 6.35
CA GLY A 33 11.84 5.11 5.79
C GLY A 33 12.62 5.01 4.47
N LEU A 34 12.46 5.99 3.58
CA LEU A 34 13.24 6.06 2.34
C LEU A 34 14.73 6.24 2.60
N GLN A 35 15.11 7.08 3.57
CA GLN A 35 16.52 7.31 3.93
C GLN A 35 17.18 6.04 4.48
N ILE A 36 16.48 5.31 5.36
CA ILE A 36 16.99 4.05 5.92
C ILE A 36 17.14 2.99 4.82
N SER A 37 16.16 2.88 3.93
CA SER A 37 16.19 1.98 2.77
C SER A 37 17.37 2.26 1.84
N MET A 38 17.61 3.55 1.55
CA MET A 38 18.75 3.98 0.73
C MET A 38 20.09 3.68 1.41
N ALA A 39 20.21 3.95 2.72
CA ALA A 39 21.40 3.65 3.50
C ALA A 39 21.70 2.15 3.55
N GLU A 40 20.67 1.31 3.66
CA GLU A 40 20.84 -0.15 3.59
C GLU A 40 21.44 -0.57 2.25
N HIS A 41 20.86 -0.10 1.15
CA HIS A 41 21.34 -0.43 -0.20
C HIS A 41 22.79 0.01 -0.41
N LEU A 42 23.14 1.24 -0.02
CA LEU A 42 24.51 1.77 -0.10
C LEU A 42 25.51 1.00 0.80
N SER A 43 25.07 0.52 1.97
CA SER A 43 25.93 -0.25 2.86
C SER A 43 26.23 -1.67 2.34
N GLY A 44 25.31 -2.26 1.57
CA GLY A 44 25.49 -3.57 0.95
C GLY A 44 26.30 -3.56 -0.35
N GLU A 45 26.62 -2.39 -0.89
CA GLU A 45 27.22 -2.19 -2.21
C GLU A 45 28.70 -2.56 -2.34
N VAL A 46 29.37 -2.98 -1.26
CA VAL A 46 30.75 -3.48 -1.35
C VAL A 46 30.84 -4.70 -2.28
N ILE A 47 29.72 -5.42 -2.53
CA ILE A 47 29.73 -6.72 -3.21
C ILE A 47 28.95 -6.75 -4.54
N GLN A 48 27.92 -5.92 -4.75
CA GLN A 48 26.99 -6.03 -5.92
C GLN A 48 27.03 -4.85 -6.91
N GLY A 49 27.72 -3.76 -6.59
CA GLY A 49 27.89 -2.59 -7.47
C GLY A 49 26.72 -1.59 -7.44
N LEU A 50 27.08 -0.30 -7.39
CA LEU A 50 26.19 0.86 -7.22
C LEU A 50 24.98 0.90 -8.17
N GLY A 51 25.19 0.54 -9.44
CA GLY A 51 24.11 0.56 -10.44
C GLY A 51 22.96 -0.40 -10.11
N SER A 52 23.25 -1.56 -9.53
CA SER A 52 22.22 -2.55 -9.20
C SER A 52 21.34 -2.11 -8.04
N ALA A 53 21.91 -1.44 -7.03
CA ALA A 53 21.17 -0.97 -5.88
C ALA A 53 20.27 0.23 -6.22
N VAL A 54 20.76 1.17 -7.04
CA VAL A 54 19.96 2.30 -7.55
C VAL A 54 18.76 1.81 -8.35
N ILE A 55 18.96 0.83 -9.26
CA ILE A 55 17.86 0.24 -10.05
C ILE A 55 16.85 -0.45 -9.13
N ARG A 56 17.30 -1.13 -8.08
CA ARG A 56 16.42 -1.83 -7.14
C ARG A 56 15.56 -0.85 -6.32
N PHE A 57 16.20 0.18 -5.77
CA PHE A 57 15.54 1.22 -4.96
C PHE A 57 14.50 2.00 -5.79
N TRP A 58 14.94 2.62 -6.89
CA TRP A 58 14.06 3.42 -7.74
C TRP A 58 13.07 2.58 -8.51
N GLY A 59 13.49 1.41 -9.02
CA GLY A 59 12.61 0.50 -9.73
C GLY A 59 11.44 0.02 -8.87
N GLY A 60 11.67 -0.22 -7.57
CA GLY A 60 10.61 -0.51 -6.62
C GLY A 60 9.63 0.64 -6.43
N ILE A 61 10.13 1.87 -6.19
CA ILE A 61 9.30 3.06 -6.00
C ILE A 61 8.46 3.36 -7.25
N PHE A 62 9.10 3.42 -8.42
CA PHE A 62 8.41 3.75 -9.67
C PHE A 62 7.38 2.70 -10.05
N LEU A 63 7.64 1.42 -9.78
CA LEU A 63 6.66 0.36 -10.03
C LEU A 63 5.38 0.56 -9.21
N VAL A 64 5.50 0.89 -7.93
CA VAL A 64 4.33 1.19 -7.08
C VAL A 64 3.60 2.43 -7.60
N LEU A 65 4.32 3.51 -7.86
CA LEU A 65 3.71 4.74 -8.34
C LEU A 65 2.99 4.52 -9.67
N PHE A 66 3.61 3.84 -10.63
CA PHE A 66 3.02 3.55 -11.93
C PHE A 66 1.76 2.68 -11.81
N LEU A 67 1.79 1.63 -10.99
CA LEU A 67 0.66 0.72 -10.81
C LEU A 67 -0.54 1.41 -10.13
N PHE A 68 -0.28 2.26 -9.13
CA PHE A 68 -1.33 2.91 -8.35
C PHE A 68 -1.71 4.30 -8.86
N PHE A 69 -0.99 4.87 -9.83
CA PHE A 69 -1.33 6.16 -10.45
C PHE A 69 -2.78 6.25 -10.96
N PRO A 70 -3.32 5.28 -11.73
CA PRO A 70 -4.72 5.32 -12.16
C PRO A 70 -5.70 5.27 -10.99
N LEU A 71 -5.40 4.48 -9.95
CA LEU A 71 -6.24 4.37 -8.74
C LEU A 71 -6.20 5.65 -7.90
N PHE A 72 -5.07 6.34 -7.89
CA PHE A 72 -4.90 7.63 -7.24
C PHE A 72 -5.71 8.73 -7.93
N LEU A 73 -5.74 8.76 -9.26
CA LEU A 73 -6.56 9.71 -10.04
C LEU A 73 -8.05 9.57 -9.70
N GLY A 74 -8.53 8.34 -9.53
CA GLY A 74 -9.90 8.06 -9.12
C GLY A 74 -10.18 8.23 -7.62
N LYS A 75 -9.18 8.65 -6.82
CA LYS A 75 -9.27 8.74 -5.34
C LYS A 75 -9.88 7.48 -4.71
N MET A 76 -9.52 6.32 -5.28
CA MET A 76 -10.03 5.01 -4.84
C MET A 76 -9.15 4.40 -3.74
N ILE A 77 -7.90 4.84 -3.64
CA ILE A 77 -6.93 4.39 -2.64
C ILE A 77 -6.39 5.57 -1.85
N GLY A 78 -6.05 5.33 -0.58
CA GLY A 78 -5.46 6.33 0.29
C GLY A 78 -4.08 6.75 -0.21
N THR A 79 -3.82 8.06 -0.24
CA THR A 79 -2.48 8.60 -0.54
C THR A 79 -1.43 8.11 0.46
N GLY A 80 -1.85 7.76 1.67
CA GLY A 80 -0.97 7.15 2.69
C GLY A 80 -0.50 5.76 2.28
N ASP A 81 -1.41 4.90 1.83
CA ASP A 81 -1.10 3.51 1.46
C ASP A 81 -0.10 3.43 0.30
N ILE A 82 -0.28 4.27 -0.73
CA ILE A 82 0.66 4.36 -1.85
C ILE A 82 2.06 4.74 -1.35
N LYS A 83 2.16 5.69 -0.41
CA LYS A 83 3.45 6.12 0.15
C LYS A 83 4.11 4.99 0.94
N VAL A 84 3.34 4.28 1.78
CA VAL A 84 3.84 3.13 2.55
C VAL A 84 4.35 2.03 1.61
N LEU A 85 3.57 1.69 0.58
CA LEU A 85 3.97 0.73 -0.44
C LEU A 85 5.20 1.19 -1.23
N ALA A 86 5.34 2.49 -1.50
CA ALA A 86 6.52 3.02 -2.18
C ALA A 86 7.80 2.86 -1.33
N VAL A 87 7.72 3.08 -0.01
CA VAL A 87 8.84 2.79 0.90
C VAL A 87 9.15 1.31 0.92
N LEU A 88 8.15 0.45 1.03
CA LEU A 88 8.35 -1.01 0.95
C LEU A 88 8.96 -1.44 -0.38
N GLY A 89 8.53 -0.82 -1.49
CA GLY A 89 9.08 -1.02 -2.81
C GLY A 89 10.56 -0.67 -2.88
N SER A 90 10.96 0.43 -2.25
CA SER A 90 12.36 0.86 -2.18
C SER A 90 13.26 -0.16 -1.46
N VAL A 91 12.75 -0.84 -0.43
CA VAL A 91 13.50 -1.84 0.36
C VAL A 91 13.51 -3.20 -0.34
N LEU A 92 12.34 -3.67 -0.73
CA LEU A 92 12.13 -5.02 -1.27
C LEU A 92 12.61 -5.15 -2.71
N GLY A 93 12.57 -4.04 -3.46
CA GLY A 93 12.75 -3.99 -4.90
C GLY A 93 11.52 -4.47 -5.69
N PRO A 94 11.57 -4.35 -7.02
CA PRO A 94 10.41 -4.50 -7.90
C PRO A 94 9.78 -5.91 -7.90
N ARG A 95 10.57 -6.97 -7.73
CA ARG A 95 10.04 -8.35 -7.74
C ARG A 95 9.25 -8.68 -6.48
N LYS A 96 9.82 -8.40 -5.30
CA LYS A 96 9.22 -8.74 -4.01
C LYS A 96 8.03 -7.82 -3.67
N ILE A 97 8.07 -6.55 -4.10
CA ILE A 97 6.94 -5.64 -3.88
C ILE A 97 5.69 -6.05 -4.66
N LEU A 98 5.83 -6.63 -5.86
CA LEU A 98 4.67 -7.17 -6.59
C LEU A 98 3.97 -8.26 -5.81
N PHE A 99 4.73 -9.20 -5.24
CA PHE A 99 4.16 -10.23 -4.38
C PHE A 99 3.45 -9.62 -3.17
N CYS A 100 4.09 -8.63 -2.52
CA CYS A 100 3.52 -7.90 -1.38
C CYS A 100 2.22 -7.15 -1.75
N ILE A 101 2.14 -6.56 -2.95
CA ILE A 101 0.94 -5.87 -3.44
C ILE A 101 -0.17 -6.87 -3.70
N VAL A 102 0.10 -7.95 -4.43
CA VAL A 102 -0.92 -8.96 -4.78
C VAL A 102 -1.48 -9.59 -3.51
N THR A 103 -0.61 -9.98 -2.57
CA THR A 103 -1.05 -10.57 -1.30
C THR A 103 -1.77 -9.56 -0.41
N ALA A 104 -1.37 -8.29 -0.39
CA ALA A 104 -2.11 -7.24 0.32
C ALA A 104 -3.52 -7.04 -0.27
N PHE A 105 -3.66 -7.05 -1.60
CA PHE A 105 -4.96 -6.97 -2.26
C PHE A 105 -5.83 -8.18 -1.95
N LEU A 106 -5.27 -9.39 -1.93
CA LEU A 106 -6.00 -10.60 -1.57
C LEU A 106 -6.49 -10.55 -0.11
N LEU A 107 -5.62 -10.15 0.82
CA LEU A 107 -6.00 -9.99 2.23
C LEU A 107 -7.06 -8.89 2.41
N GLY A 108 -6.92 -7.76 1.72
CA GLY A 108 -7.91 -6.69 1.73
C GLY A 108 -9.24 -7.10 1.07
N ALA A 109 -9.21 -7.97 0.06
CA ALA A 109 -10.40 -8.55 -0.53
C ALA A 109 -11.13 -9.47 0.47
N VAL A 110 -10.39 -10.29 1.22
CA VAL A 110 -10.97 -11.11 2.30
C VAL A 110 -11.56 -10.24 3.41
N GLU A 111 -10.84 -9.21 3.85
CA GLU A 111 -11.32 -8.27 4.88
C GLU A 111 -12.58 -7.52 4.43
N SER A 112 -12.59 -7.03 3.18
CA SER A 112 -13.74 -6.32 2.63
C SER A 112 -14.95 -7.23 2.44
N LEU A 113 -14.76 -8.48 1.99
CA LEU A 113 -15.85 -9.47 1.93
C LEU A 113 -16.41 -9.76 3.33
N PHE A 114 -15.54 -9.94 4.32
CA PHE A 114 -15.97 -10.13 5.71
C PHE A 114 -16.84 -8.96 6.19
N LEU A 115 -16.37 -7.72 6.02
CA LEU A 115 -17.16 -6.53 6.39
C LEU A 115 -18.47 -6.42 5.60
N LEU A 116 -18.46 -6.77 4.32
CA LEU A 116 -19.64 -6.75 3.47
C LEU A 116 -20.72 -7.74 3.95
N PHE A 117 -20.35 -8.92 4.42
CA PHE A 117 -21.30 -9.92 4.92
C PHE A 117 -21.80 -9.62 6.34
N PHE A 118 -20.94 -9.08 7.21
CA PHE A 118 -21.25 -8.96 8.65
C PHE A 118 -21.71 -7.56 9.09
N ARG A 119 -21.37 -6.50 8.36
CA ARG A 119 -21.55 -5.11 8.82
C ARG A 119 -22.27 -4.20 7.83
N CYS A 120 -22.33 -4.54 6.56
CA CYS A 120 -22.88 -3.66 5.51
C CYS A 120 -24.04 -4.30 4.75
N ASP A 121 -24.97 -3.47 4.29
CA ASP A 121 -25.97 -3.91 3.31
C ASP A 121 -25.32 -4.08 1.93
N TRP A 122 -24.84 -5.29 1.66
CA TRP A 122 -24.22 -5.69 0.38
C TRP A 122 -24.98 -5.20 -0.86
N ARG A 123 -26.31 -5.26 -0.87
CA ARG A 123 -27.15 -4.73 -1.97
C ARG A 123 -26.95 -3.23 -2.19
N GLN A 124 -26.96 -2.42 -1.13
CA GLN A 124 -26.75 -0.97 -1.24
C GLN A 124 -25.33 -0.66 -1.72
N ARG A 125 -24.33 -1.43 -1.29
CA ARG A 125 -22.94 -1.23 -1.68
C ARG A 125 -22.69 -1.55 -3.16
N PHE A 126 -23.26 -2.65 -3.66
CA PHE A 126 -23.21 -2.95 -5.09
C PHE A 126 -23.95 -1.88 -5.90
N LEU A 127 -25.11 -1.43 -5.46
CA LEU A 127 -25.86 -0.35 -6.14
C LEU A 127 -25.04 0.94 -6.22
N TYR A 128 -24.39 1.34 -5.12
CA TYR A 128 -23.49 2.50 -5.08
C TYR A 128 -22.32 2.35 -6.06
N PHE A 129 -21.71 1.17 -6.12
CA PHE A 129 -20.63 0.88 -7.07
C PHE A 129 -21.09 0.97 -8.53
N PHE A 130 -22.25 0.40 -8.87
CA PHE A 130 -22.78 0.50 -10.23
C PHE A 130 -23.17 1.95 -10.60
N GLN A 131 -23.75 2.71 -9.67
CA GLN A 131 -24.01 4.14 -9.87
C GLN A 131 -22.72 4.94 -10.10
N TYR A 132 -21.66 4.61 -9.36
CA TYR A 132 -20.34 5.20 -9.57
C TYR A 132 -19.79 4.89 -10.96
N LEU A 133 -19.83 3.63 -11.40
CA LEU A 133 -19.38 3.23 -12.74
C LEU A 133 -20.18 3.94 -13.84
N GLN A 134 -21.49 4.05 -13.67
CA GLN A 134 -22.36 4.75 -14.61
C GLN A 134 -22.01 6.25 -14.67
N ARG A 135 -21.79 6.91 -13.53
CA ARG A 135 -21.35 8.31 -13.49
C ARG A 135 -19.99 8.51 -14.14
N ALA A 136 -19.02 7.64 -13.83
CA ALA A 136 -17.70 7.70 -14.42
C ALA A 136 -17.73 7.55 -15.95
N TYR A 137 -18.61 6.67 -16.45
CA TYR A 137 -18.83 6.47 -17.88
C TYR A 137 -19.50 7.69 -18.56
N VAL A 138 -20.54 8.25 -17.93
CA VAL A 138 -21.32 9.37 -18.49
C VAL A 138 -20.54 10.69 -18.43
N GLU A 139 -19.93 10.99 -17.30
CA GLU A 139 -19.22 12.25 -17.06
C GLU A 139 -17.80 12.27 -17.67
N ARG A 140 -17.31 11.12 -18.17
CA ARG A 140 -15.92 10.90 -18.62
C ARG A 140 -14.86 11.42 -17.64
N SER A 141 -15.23 11.52 -16.37
CA SER A 141 -14.37 11.96 -15.28
C SER A 141 -14.44 10.94 -14.17
N LEU A 142 -13.40 10.87 -13.34
CA LEU A 142 -13.36 9.95 -12.20
C LEU A 142 -13.77 10.73 -10.94
N PRO A 143 -15.06 10.75 -10.55
CA PRO A 143 -15.46 11.37 -9.30
C PRO A 143 -14.80 10.66 -8.11
N PRO A 144 -14.65 11.31 -6.95
CA PRO A 144 -14.09 10.67 -5.77
C PRO A 144 -14.97 9.50 -5.31
N TYR A 145 -14.41 8.28 -5.28
CA TYR A 145 -15.10 7.09 -4.79
C TYR A 145 -15.22 7.05 -3.26
N LEU A 146 -14.15 7.44 -2.55
CA LEU A 146 -14.13 7.47 -1.08
C LEU A 146 -14.81 8.73 -0.55
N VAL A 147 -15.77 8.54 0.36
CA VAL A 147 -16.38 9.63 1.13
C VAL A 147 -15.59 9.83 2.42
N PRO A 148 -15.02 11.02 2.67
CA PRO A 148 -14.25 11.27 3.88
C PRO A 148 -15.12 11.18 5.14
N GLY A 149 -14.57 10.60 6.21
CA GLY A 149 -15.22 10.44 7.51
C GLY A 149 -15.10 9.02 8.06
N LYS A 150 -15.40 8.87 9.36
CA LYS A 150 -15.44 7.57 10.06
C LYS A 150 -16.68 6.80 9.65
N ARG A 151 -16.55 5.99 8.61
CA ARG A 151 -17.59 5.10 8.14
C ARG A 151 -17.10 3.65 8.21
N PRO A 152 -17.95 2.68 8.59
CA PRO A 152 -17.55 1.29 8.73
C PRO A 152 -17.09 0.67 7.40
N GLU A 153 -17.48 1.27 6.27
CA GLU A 153 -17.03 0.87 4.94
C GLU A 153 -15.63 1.35 4.53
N ASN A 154 -15.03 2.28 5.28
CA ASN A 154 -13.69 2.80 4.99
C ASN A 154 -12.66 1.91 5.70
N ILE A 155 -12.13 0.95 4.96
CA ILE A 155 -11.17 -0.04 5.46
C ILE A 155 -9.76 0.56 5.48
N HIS A 156 -9.02 0.31 6.55
CA HIS A 156 -7.61 0.68 6.68
C HIS A 156 -6.74 -0.30 5.91
N PHE A 157 -6.42 0.01 4.65
CA PHE A 157 -5.63 -0.88 3.78
C PHE A 157 -4.20 -1.13 4.28
N THR A 158 -3.72 -0.32 5.25
CA THR A 158 -2.48 -0.55 5.97
C THR A 158 -2.44 -1.90 6.71
N ILE A 159 -3.57 -2.43 7.18
CA ILE A 159 -3.65 -3.72 7.89
C ILE A 159 -3.34 -4.89 6.94
N PRO A 160 -3.98 -5.03 5.76
CA PRO A 160 -3.58 -5.99 4.73
C PRO A 160 -2.12 -5.86 4.28
N ILE A 161 -1.57 -4.65 4.23
CA ILE A 161 -0.15 -4.42 3.89
C ILE A 161 0.78 -4.99 4.96
N LEU A 162 0.45 -4.85 6.25
CA LEU A 162 1.21 -5.50 7.31
C LEU A 162 1.12 -7.03 7.18
N GLY A 163 -0.08 -7.55 6.95
CA GLY A 163 -0.30 -8.98 6.74
C GLY A 163 0.50 -9.55 5.58
N SER A 164 0.58 -8.83 4.45
CA SER A 164 1.36 -9.26 3.29
C SER A 164 2.87 -9.25 3.54
N VAL A 165 3.38 -8.25 4.27
CA VAL A 165 4.78 -8.22 4.70
C VAL A 165 5.10 -9.41 5.59
N LEU A 166 4.24 -9.74 6.55
CA LEU A 166 4.42 -10.92 7.40
C LEU A 166 4.41 -12.22 6.58
N LEU A 167 3.47 -12.38 5.64
CA LEU A 167 3.40 -13.55 4.78
C LEU A 167 4.62 -13.71 3.87
N LEU A 168 5.11 -12.62 3.29
CA LEU A 168 6.31 -12.63 2.44
C LEU A 168 7.53 -13.18 3.19
N TYR A 169 7.60 -12.94 4.50
CA TYR A 169 8.74 -13.34 5.34
C TYR A 169 8.51 -14.61 6.16
N LEU A 170 7.26 -15.07 6.31
CA LEU A 170 6.92 -16.37 6.91
C LEU A 170 6.94 -17.51 5.86
N GLY A 171 6.64 -17.19 4.60
CA GLY A 171 6.55 -18.16 3.52
C GLY A 171 7.84 -18.40 2.74
N GLY A 172 8.99 -17.88 3.19
CA GLY A 172 10.27 -17.92 2.48
C GLY A 172 11.49 -17.92 3.38
#